data_AF-X0RYJ4-F1
#
_entry.id   AF-X0RYJ4-F1
#
_cell.length_a   1.000
_cell.length_b   1.000
_cell.length_c   1.000
_cell.angle_alpha   90.00
_cell.angle_beta   90.00
_cell.angle_gamma   90.00
#
_symmetry.space_group_name_H-M   'P 1'
#
loop_
_entity.id
_entity.type
_entity.pdbx_description
1 polymer ?
#
loop_
_entity_poly.entity_id
_entity_poly.type
_entity_poly.pdbx_seq_one_letter_code
_entity_poly.pdbx_strand_id
1 'polypeptide(L)'
;MLANRADIYNLGDIMSGMEEVFALSYIENSLTSNSVLAPLANRDLSDVHRLIKMAKTDNANLAQAQSSDLTYPYSTSEINEIIAILRHMFRVQAVILDVNQAYIASASQDDKYRVEPIFKLQGSYRNMNKMTEKLSAVMNENELNQLIDDHYLGESQLLTQGAESNLLKLGEMRGTLTEEEKERWAQIKADFLRNKAMGGEDGDTGARIVAQLVDLASGFNAISSQFETYLTKNDPERIARLREAGQQAQLDAQLNAQLEAQKILADSVVNNAKVVSDSIDNGFEKKSESADANIQA
;
A
#
# COMPACT_ATOMS: atom_id res chain seq x y z
N MET A 1 -10.20 -41.15 -20.79
CA MET A 1 -11.26 -40.93 -21.80
C MET A 1 -11.29 -39.45 -22.10
N LEU A 2 -11.14 -39.06 -23.36
CA LEU A 2 -11.13 -37.66 -23.78
C LEU A 2 -12.55 -37.08 -23.60
N ALA A 3 -12.70 -36.13 -22.68
CA ALA A 3 -13.96 -35.42 -22.47
C ALA A 3 -14.34 -34.65 -23.75
N ASN A 4 -15.58 -34.81 -24.19
CA ASN A 4 -16.08 -34.25 -25.43
C ASN A 4 -16.52 -32.79 -25.21
N ARG A 5 -16.46 -31.97 -26.26
CA ARG A 5 -16.79 -30.53 -26.22
C ARG A 5 -18.24 -30.22 -25.80
N ALA A 6 -19.13 -31.22 -25.81
CA ALA A 6 -20.50 -31.11 -25.31
C ALA A 6 -20.61 -31.18 -23.77
N ASP A 7 -19.61 -31.73 -23.06
CA ASP A 7 -19.61 -31.87 -21.60
C ASP A 7 -19.18 -30.57 -20.88
N ILE A 8 -18.62 -29.61 -21.62
CA ILE A 8 -18.12 -28.33 -21.10
C ILE A 8 -19.29 -27.39 -20.71
N TYR A 9 -20.45 -27.51 -21.38
CA TYR A 9 -21.63 -26.70 -21.06
C TYR A 9 -22.41 -27.19 -19.83
N ASN A 10 -22.16 -28.42 -19.37
CA ASN A 10 -22.73 -28.95 -18.15
C ASN A 10 -21.82 -28.73 -16.93
N LEU A 11 -20.56 -28.29 -17.10
CA LEU A 11 -19.68 -28.08 -15.95
C LEU A 11 -20.20 -26.98 -15.03
N GLY A 12 -20.78 -25.90 -15.59
CA GLY A 12 -21.38 -24.83 -14.79
C GLY A 12 -22.56 -25.32 -13.95
N ASP A 13 -23.49 -26.06 -14.57
CA ASP A 13 -24.67 -26.61 -13.88
C ASP A 13 -24.32 -27.74 -12.91
N ILE A 14 -23.34 -28.59 -13.25
CA ILE A 14 -22.82 -29.65 -12.38
C ILE A 14 -22.05 -29.04 -11.20
N MET A 15 -21.24 -28.01 -11.42
CA MET A 15 -20.53 -27.32 -10.33
C MET A 15 -21.51 -26.58 -9.42
N SER A 16 -22.51 -25.89 -9.98
CA SER A 16 -23.58 -25.23 -9.21
C SER A 16 -24.42 -26.24 -8.41
N GLY A 17 -24.72 -27.40 -9.00
CA GLY A 17 -25.46 -28.47 -8.30
C GLY A 17 -24.65 -29.12 -7.17
N MET A 18 -23.33 -29.25 -7.33
CA MET A 18 -22.46 -29.80 -6.28
C MET A 18 -22.30 -28.83 -5.11
N GLU A 19 -22.29 -27.52 -5.35
CA GLU A 19 -22.26 -26.50 -4.29
C GLU A 19 -23.54 -26.53 -3.45
N GLU A 20 -24.72 -26.63 -4.08
CA GLU A 20 -25.98 -26.71 -3.34
C GLU A 20 -26.10 -28.01 -2.53
N VAL A 21 -25.66 -29.14 -3.08
CA VAL A 21 -25.62 -30.43 -2.35
C VAL A 21 -24.64 -30.38 -1.18
N PHE A 22 -23.45 -29.80 -1.39
CA PHE A 22 -22.46 -29.62 -0.32
C PHE A 22 -22.93 -28.63 0.75
N ALA A 23 -23.63 -27.57 0.38
CA ALA A 23 -24.26 -26.70 1.36
C ALA A 23 -25.28 -27.51 2.17
N LEU A 24 -26.23 -28.17 1.49
CA LEU A 24 -27.33 -28.90 2.13
C LEU A 24 -26.85 -29.97 3.13
N SER A 25 -25.72 -30.62 2.86
CA SER A 25 -25.17 -31.62 3.79
C SER A 25 -24.84 -31.03 5.17
N TYR A 26 -24.56 -29.72 5.31
CA TYR A 26 -24.41 -29.09 6.62
C TYR A 26 -25.71 -29.10 7.42
N ILE A 27 -26.86 -28.88 6.77
CA ILE A 27 -28.16 -28.93 7.44
C ILE A 27 -28.49 -30.37 7.84
N GLU A 28 -28.34 -31.31 6.90
CA GLU A 28 -28.67 -32.72 7.13
C GLU A 28 -27.84 -33.33 8.27
N ASN A 29 -26.53 -33.05 8.33
CA ASN A 29 -25.66 -33.54 9.39
C ASN A 29 -25.96 -32.91 10.76
N SER A 30 -26.59 -31.73 10.79
CA SER A 30 -26.88 -31.00 12.02
C SER A 30 -28.28 -31.21 12.57
N LEU A 31 -29.18 -31.93 11.87
CA LEU A 31 -30.56 -32.18 12.31
C LEU A 31 -30.60 -32.77 13.73
N THR A 32 -29.73 -33.72 14.04
CA THR A 32 -29.68 -34.39 15.35
C THR A 32 -29.08 -33.53 16.45
N SER A 33 -28.48 -32.38 16.11
CA SER A 33 -27.89 -31.46 17.09
C SER A 33 -28.94 -30.56 17.75
N ASN A 34 -30.13 -30.40 17.17
CA ASN A 34 -31.22 -29.62 17.75
C ASN A 34 -32.36 -30.54 18.21
N SER A 35 -32.89 -30.33 19.42
CA SER A 35 -33.91 -31.22 20.01
C SER A 35 -35.22 -31.26 19.23
N VAL A 36 -35.61 -30.16 18.57
CA VAL A 36 -36.84 -30.08 17.75
C VAL A 36 -36.65 -30.82 16.43
N LEU A 37 -35.45 -30.75 15.85
CA LEU A 37 -35.13 -31.38 14.57
C LEU A 37 -34.68 -32.83 14.69
N ALA A 38 -34.14 -33.24 15.84
CA ALA A 38 -33.62 -34.59 16.05
C ALA A 38 -34.60 -35.73 15.71
N PRO A 39 -35.92 -35.62 15.98
CA PRO A 39 -36.89 -36.64 15.56
C PRO A 39 -36.92 -36.87 14.04
N LEU A 40 -36.58 -35.87 13.22
CA LEU A 40 -36.57 -35.96 11.76
C LEU A 40 -35.57 -37.00 11.23
N ALA A 41 -34.50 -37.29 11.97
CA ALA A 41 -33.52 -38.31 11.58
C ALA A 41 -34.12 -39.73 11.50
N ASN A 42 -35.26 -39.96 12.16
CA ASN A 42 -36.01 -41.22 12.13
C ASN A 42 -37.29 -41.14 11.27
N ARG A 43 -37.47 -40.05 10.52
CA ARG A 43 -38.61 -39.84 9.61
C ARG A 43 -38.22 -40.13 8.17
N ASP A 44 -39.22 -40.15 7.30
CA ASP A 44 -38.98 -40.30 5.87
C ASP A 44 -38.15 -39.11 5.36
N LEU A 45 -37.08 -39.41 4.62
CA LEU A 45 -36.17 -38.38 4.10
C LEU A 45 -36.90 -37.39 3.17
N SER A 46 -37.96 -37.83 2.49
CA SER A 46 -38.75 -36.95 1.64
C SER A 46 -39.46 -35.85 2.45
N ASP A 47 -39.86 -36.12 3.70
CA ASP A 47 -40.44 -35.09 4.57
C ASP A 47 -39.39 -34.06 5.00
N VAL A 48 -38.16 -34.50 5.29
CA VAL A 48 -37.05 -33.59 5.59
C VAL A 48 -36.80 -32.63 4.43
N HIS A 49 -36.72 -33.14 3.20
CA HIS A 49 -36.52 -32.31 2.00
C HIS A 49 -37.70 -31.39 1.73
N ARG A 50 -38.94 -31.83 1.97
CA ARG A 50 -40.14 -30.96 1.88
C ARG A 50 -40.08 -29.83 2.90
N LEU A 51 -39.79 -30.13 4.17
CA LEU A 51 -39.67 -29.12 5.24
C LEU A 51 -38.55 -28.11 4.94
N ILE A 52 -37.42 -28.57 4.40
CA ILE A 52 -36.33 -27.72 3.92
C ILE A 52 -36.80 -26.80 2.80
N LYS A 53 -37.53 -27.33 1.82
CA LYS A 53 -38.09 -26.53 0.71
C LYS A 53 -39.11 -25.49 1.19
N MET A 54 -39.95 -25.87 2.15
CA MET A 54 -40.89 -24.97 2.81
C MET A 54 -40.15 -23.84 3.55
N ALA A 55 -39.06 -24.16 4.25
CA ALA A 55 -38.25 -23.17 4.95
C ALA A 55 -37.54 -22.17 4.02
N LYS A 56 -37.07 -22.63 2.85
CA LYS A 56 -36.52 -21.78 1.79
C LYS A 56 -37.58 -20.87 1.12
N THR A 57 -38.86 -21.17 1.29
CA THR A 57 -39.95 -20.38 0.71
C THR A 57 -40.34 -19.27 1.69
N ASP A 58 -40.13 -18.00 1.33
CA ASP A 58 -40.52 -16.84 2.17
C ASP A 58 -42.04 -16.63 2.27
N ASN A 59 -42.82 -17.46 1.59
CA ASN A 59 -44.27 -17.39 1.59
C ASN A 59 -44.88 -18.45 2.51
N ALA A 60 -45.34 -18.02 3.68
CA ALA A 60 -45.97 -18.88 4.67
C ALA A 60 -47.21 -19.63 4.14
N ASN A 61 -47.97 -19.02 3.21
CA ASN A 61 -49.15 -19.66 2.62
C ASN A 61 -48.77 -20.80 1.67
N LEU A 62 -47.66 -20.65 0.93
CA LEU A 62 -47.13 -21.73 0.07
C LEU A 62 -46.54 -22.87 0.90
N ALA A 63 -45.86 -22.55 2.01
CA ALA A 63 -45.40 -23.55 2.96
C ALA A 63 -46.58 -24.34 3.56
N GLN A 64 -47.66 -23.66 3.96
CA GLN A 64 -48.85 -24.32 4.51
C GLN A 64 -49.54 -25.23 3.49
N ALA A 65 -49.63 -24.81 2.22
CA ALA A 65 -50.23 -25.62 1.16
C ALA A 65 -49.45 -26.90 0.84
N GLN A 66 -48.14 -26.92 1.12
CA GLN A 66 -47.27 -28.09 0.94
C GLN A 66 -47.29 -29.05 2.13
N SER A 67 -47.91 -28.67 3.25
CA SER A 67 -47.97 -29.52 4.45
C SER A 67 -48.81 -30.79 4.28
N SER A 68 -49.78 -30.80 3.36
CA SER A 68 -50.61 -31.97 3.06
C SER A 68 -49.86 -33.11 2.38
N ASP A 69 -48.68 -32.83 1.84
CA ASP A 69 -47.83 -33.81 1.15
C ASP A 69 -46.82 -34.48 2.09
N LEU A 70 -46.80 -34.09 3.38
CA LEU A 70 -45.97 -34.72 4.40
C LEU A 70 -46.53 -36.09 4.77
N THR A 71 -45.64 -37.07 4.89
CA THR A 71 -46.00 -38.46 5.20
C THR A 71 -46.28 -38.66 6.69
N TYR A 72 -45.57 -37.92 7.55
CA TYR A 72 -45.80 -37.93 8.99
C TYR A 72 -46.83 -36.86 9.39
N PRO A 73 -47.77 -37.16 10.31
CA PRO A 73 -48.84 -36.23 10.69
C PRO A 73 -48.33 -35.18 11.69
N TYR A 74 -47.49 -34.25 11.23
CA TYR A 74 -47.06 -33.11 12.03
C TYR A 74 -48.24 -32.18 12.34
N SER A 75 -48.32 -31.68 13.56
CA SER A 75 -49.18 -30.55 13.87
C SER A 75 -48.67 -29.28 13.17
N THR A 76 -49.56 -28.32 12.94
CA THR A 76 -49.18 -27.01 12.39
C THR A 76 -48.15 -26.30 13.26
N SER A 77 -48.22 -26.46 14.59
CA SER A 77 -47.23 -25.87 15.51
C SER A 77 -45.84 -26.48 15.31
N GLU A 78 -45.75 -27.81 15.20
CA GLU A 78 -44.47 -28.49 14.94
C GLU A 78 -43.86 -28.06 13.61
N ILE A 79 -44.67 -27.97 12.55
CA ILE A 79 -44.19 -27.50 11.24
C ILE A 79 -43.61 -26.09 11.34
N ASN A 80 -44.32 -25.17 12.00
CA ASN A 80 -43.88 -23.79 12.13
C ASN A 80 -42.57 -23.68 12.94
N GLU A 81 -42.44 -24.46 14.00
CA GLU A 81 -41.24 -24.50 14.83
C GLU A 81 -40.03 -25.05 14.05
N ILE A 82 -40.22 -26.16 13.32
CA ILE A 82 -39.19 -26.75 12.45
C ILE A 82 -38.76 -25.74 11.38
N ILE A 83 -39.70 -25.09 10.70
CA ILE A 83 -39.40 -24.12 9.64
C ILE A 83 -38.61 -22.93 10.19
N ALA A 84 -38.98 -22.40 11.35
CA ALA A 84 -38.26 -21.30 11.98
C ALA A 84 -36.80 -21.68 12.30
N ILE A 85 -36.57 -22.86 12.87
CA ILE A 85 -35.21 -23.34 13.17
C ILE A 85 -34.41 -23.55 11.88
N LEU A 86 -35.01 -24.18 10.85
CA LEU A 86 -34.34 -24.37 9.55
C LEU A 86 -33.94 -23.03 8.90
N ARG A 87 -34.76 -22.00 9.02
CA ARG A 87 -34.42 -20.64 8.54
C ARG A 87 -33.21 -20.07 9.27
N HIS A 88 -33.15 -20.20 10.60
CA HIS A 88 -31.97 -19.80 11.36
C HIS A 88 -30.73 -20.62 10.95
N MET A 89 -30.89 -21.93 10.73
CA MET A 89 -29.80 -22.79 10.25
C MET A 89 -29.28 -22.35 8.88
N PHE A 90 -30.14 -21.94 7.93
CA PHE A 90 -29.68 -21.41 6.64
C PHE A 90 -28.83 -20.14 6.81
N ARG A 91 -29.21 -19.26 7.72
CA ARG A 91 -28.43 -18.04 7.99
C ARG A 91 -27.08 -18.35 8.63
N VAL A 92 -27.02 -19.29 9.56
CA VAL A 92 -25.77 -19.78 10.16
C VAL A 92 -24.90 -20.49 9.12
N GLN A 93 -25.50 -21.36 8.30
CA GLN A 93 -24.82 -22.10 7.24
C GLN A 93 -24.14 -21.15 6.26
N ALA A 94 -24.80 -20.08 5.83
CA ALA A 94 -24.20 -19.10 4.93
C ALA A 94 -22.89 -18.55 5.51
N VAL A 95 -22.89 -18.13 6.77
CA VAL A 95 -21.67 -17.64 7.44
C VAL A 95 -20.61 -18.73 7.56
N ILE A 96 -20.98 -19.96 7.89
CA ILE A 96 -20.03 -21.09 7.97
C ILE A 96 -19.38 -21.36 6.62
N LEU A 97 -20.16 -21.35 5.53
CA LEU A 97 -19.65 -21.56 4.18
C LEU A 97 -18.70 -20.44 3.76
N ASP A 98 -19.04 -19.18 4.06
CA ASP A 98 -18.17 -18.02 3.81
C ASP A 98 -16.85 -18.15 4.59
N VAL A 99 -16.92 -18.54 5.87
CA VAL A 99 -15.73 -18.77 6.71
C VAL A 99 -14.89 -19.93 6.16
N ASN A 100 -15.51 -21.02 5.70
CA ASN A 100 -14.80 -22.14 5.08
C ASN A 100 -14.09 -21.71 3.80
N GLN A 101 -14.78 -20.95 2.95
CA GLN A 101 -14.21 -20.44 1.71
C GLN A 101 -13.04 -19.49 1.99
N ALA A 102 -13.18 -18.57 2.96
CA ALA A 102 -12.12 -17.67 3.38
C ALA A 102 -10.92 -18.42 3.96
N TYR A 103 -11.15 -19.47 4.75
CA TYR A 103 -10.10 -20.33 5.27
C TYR A 103 -9.33 -21.02 4.13
N ILE A 104 -10.03 -21.64 3.18
CA ILE A 104 -9.39 -22.32 2.03
C ILE A 104 -8.62 -21.32 1.17
N ALA A 105 -9.21 -20.15 0.88
CA ALA A 105 -8.55 -19.10 0.11
C ALA A 105 -7.28 -18.61 0.81
N SER A 106 -7.36 -18.35 2.12
CA SER A 106 -6.23 -17.93 2.94
C SER A 106 -5.14 -19.02 3.01
N ALA A 107 -5.50 -20.28 3.22
CA ALA A 107 -4.56 -21.39 3.34
C ALA A 107 -3.88 -21.78 2.02
N SER A 108 -4.54 -21.56 0.88
CA SER A 108 -3.99 -21.83 -0.45
C SER A 108 -3.21 -20.64 -1.04
N GLN A 109 -3.29 -19.46 -0.42
CA GLN A 109 -2.55 -18.28 -0.84
C GLN A 109 -1.10 -18.35 -0.36
N ASP A 110 -0.15 -18.18 -1.28
CA ASP A 110 1.26 -18.01 -0.97
C ASP A 110 1.48 -16.69 -0.21
N ASP A 111 2.25 -16.76 0.88
CA ASP A 111 2.56 -15.62 1.74
C ASP A 111 3.17 -14.45 0.97
N LYS A 112 3.92 -14.70 -0.12
CA LYS A 112 4.47 -13.66 -1.00
C LYS A 112 3.40 -12.76 -1.62
N TYR A 113 2.18 -13.26 -1.87
CA TYR A 113 1.11 -12.48 -2.51
C TYR A 113 0.01 -12.04 -1.55
N ARG A 114 0.11 -12.37 -0.27
CA ARG A 114 -0.85 -11.97 0.76
C ARG A 114 -0.94 -10.44 0.96
N VAL A 115 -2.15 -9.91 1.11
CA VAL A 115 -2.42 -8.47 1.32
C VAL A 115 -3.00 -8.16 2.70
N GLU A 116 -3.31 -9.19 3.48
CA GLU A 116 -3.87 -9.13 4.82
C GLU A 116 -3.32 -10.30 5.66
N PRO A 117 -3.40 -10.26 7.00
CA PRO A 117 -3.00 -11.38 7.84
C PRO A 117 -3.71 -12.69 7.50
N ILE A 118 -3.09 -13.81 7.86
CA ILE A 118 -3.67 -15.14 7.64
C ILE A 118 -5.00 -15.32 8.40
N PHE A 119 -6.03 -15.72 7.66
CA PHE A 119 -7.31 -16.16 8.22
C PHE A 119 -7.23 -17.65 8.57
N LYS A 120 -7.63 -17.99 9.79
CA LYS A 120 -7.48 -19.28 10.48
C LYS A 120 -8.79 -19.82 11.07
N LEU A 121 -9.83 -19.01 11.23
CA LEU A 121 -11.14 -19.50 11.67
C LEU A 121 -11.70 -20.48 10.62
N GLN A 122 -12.40 -21.52 11.08
CA GLN A 122 -12.86 -22.60 10.21
C GLN A 122 -14.39 -22.68 10.15
N GLY A 123 -14.90 -23.07 8.98
CA GLY A 123 -16.31 -23.32 8.72
C GLY A 123 -16.59 -24.80 8.53
N SER A 124 -16.66 -25.57 9.62
CA SER A 124 -16.82 -27.02 9.58
C SER A 124 -18.20 -27.51 10.04
N TYR A 125 -18.54 -28.77 9.75
CA TYR A 125 -19.71 -29.44 10.29
C TYR A 125 -19.78 -29.39 11.82
N ARG A 126 -18.63 -29.45 12.52
CA ARG A 126 -18.58 -29.29 13.98
C ARG A 126 -19.08 -27.92 14.41
N ASN A 127 -18.71 -26.87 13.67
CA ASN A 127 -19.17 -25.51 13.96
C ASN A 127 -20.69 -25.42 13.76
N MET A 128 -21.21 -26.01 12.67
CA MET A 128 -22.65 -26.05 12.41
C MET A 128 -23.42 -26.79 13.50
N ASN A 129 -22.97 -27.97 13.90
CA ASN A 129 -23.61 -28.75 14.96
C ASN A 129 -23.68 -27.97 16.29
N LYS A 130 -22.56 -27.37 16.71
CA LYS A 130 -22.49 -26.58 17.96
C LYS A 130 -23.40 -25.35 17.96
N MET A 131 -23.52 -24.66 16.82
CA MET A 131 -24.42 -23.51 16.72
C MET A 131 -25.88 -23.96 16.63
N THR A 132 -26.16 -25.04 15.90
CA THR A 132 -27.51 -25.62 15.74
C THR A 132 -28.12 -26.07 17.07
N GLU A 133 -27.29 -26.60 17.98
CA GLU A 133 -27.70 -26.99 19.35
C GLU A 133 -28.34 -25.84 20.13
N LYS A 134 -27.92 -24.60 19.88
CA LYS A 134 -28.35 -23.41 20.61
C LYS A 134 -29.49 -22.65 19.93
N LEU A 135 -29.95 -23.10 18.76
CA LEU A 135 -31.02 -22.44 18.02
C LEU A 135 -32.38 -22.68 18.65
N SER A 136 -33.22 -21.65 18.63
CA SER A 136 -34.62 -21.67 19.06
C SER A 136 -35.50 -21.00 18.02
N ALA A 137 -36.74 -21.45 17.87
CA ALA A 137 -37.68 -20.94 16.87
C ALA A 137 -38.10 -19.47 17.09
N VAL A 138 -37.91 -18.93 18.29
CA VAL A 138 -38.28 -17.55 18.64
C VAL A 138 -37.10 -16.57 18.54
N MET A 139 -35.94 -17.04 18.09
CA MET A 139 -34.73 -16.24 18.01
C MET A 139 -34.88 -15.13 16.96
N ASN A 140 -34.47 -13.91 17.30
CA ASN A 140 -34.41 -12.81 16.34
C ASN A 140 -33.03 -12.71 15.65
N GLU A 141 -32.92 -11.84 14.65
CA GLU A 141 -31.68 -11.69 13.87
C GLU A 141 -30.48 -11.23 14.71
N ASN A 142 -30.70 -10.38 15.72
CA ASN A 142 -29.61 -9.91 16.60
C ASN A 142 -29.10 -11.02 17.50
N GLU A 143 -30.01 -11.82 18.08
CA GLU A 143 -29.64 -12.99 18.88
C GLU A 143 -28.91 -14.03 18.04
N LEU A 144 -29.32 -14.22 16.78
CA LEU A 144 -28.65 -15.12 15.86
C LEU A 144 -27.23 -14.64 15.50
N ASN A 145 -27.08 -13.33 15.24
CA ASN A 145 -25.75 -12.74 15.02
C ASN A 145 -24.86 -12.89 16.26
N GLN A 146 -25.39 -12.61 17.45
CA GLN A 146 -24.66 -12.76 18.70
C GLN A 146 -24.22 -14.22 18.94
N LEU A 147 -25.08 -15.19 18.62
CA LEU A 147 -24.74 -16.61 18.71
C LEU A 147 -23.56 -16.98 17.81
N ILE A 148 -23.49 -16.41 16.61
CA ILE A 148 -22.37 -16.60 15.67
C ILE A 148 -21.11 -15.91 16.22
N ASP A 149 -21.24 -14.69 16.73
CA ASP A 149 -20.14 -13.93 17.34
C ASP A 149 -19.53 -14.70 18.52
N ASP A 150 -20.34 -15.15 19.47
CA ASP A 150 -19.90 -15.90 20.65
C ASP A 150 -19.21 -17.20 20.27
N HIS A 151 -19.74 -17.91 19.25
CA HIS A 151 -19.14 -19.14 18.76
C HIS A 151 -17.74 -18.89 18.18
N TYR A 152 -17.58 -17.91 17.30
CA TYR A 152 -16.29 -17.63 16.67
C TYR A 152 -15.32 -16.91 17.61
N LEU A 153 -15.79 -16.13 18.57
CA LEU A 153 -14.99 -15.62 19.67
C LEU A 153 -14.35 -16.78 20.44
N GLY A 154 -15.14 -17.79 20.83
CA GLY A 154 -14.63 -18.99 21.49
C GLY A 154 -13.62 -19.77 20.64
N GLU A 155 -13.87 -19.94 19.34
CA GLU A 155 -12.94 -20.63 18.45
C GLU A 155 -11.63 -19.82 18.23
N SER A 156 -11.70 -18.49 18.25
CA SER A 156 -10.54 -17.61 18.10
C SER A 156 -9.55 -17.70 19.27
N GLN A 157 -10.04 -18.02 20.49
CA GLN A 157 -9.20 -18.15 21.68
C GLN A 157 -8.17 -19.27 21.54
N LEU A 158 -8.46 -20.29 20.74
CA LEU A 158 -7.55 -21.40 20.47
C LEU A 158 -6.43 -21.05 19.49
N LEU A 159 -6.52 -19.91 18.79
CA LEU A 159 -5.54 -19.53 17.78
C LEU A 159 -4.20 -19.09 18.37
N THR A 160 -4.13 -18.79 19.68
CA THR A 160 -2.99 -18.24 20.45
C THR A 160 -2.47 -16.87 19.96
N GLN A 161 -2.38 -16.66 18.65
CA GLN A 161 -2.02 -15.41 17.97
C GLN A 161 -2.95 -15.16 16.78
N GLY A 162 -3.20 -13.88 16.50
CA GLY A 162 -4.02 -13.45 15.36
C GLY A 162 -5.53 -13.58 15.60
N ALA A 163 -5.98 -13.76 16.85
CA ALA A 163 -7.40 -13.79 17.19
C ALA A 163 -8.11 -12.49 16.77
N GLU A 164 -7.54 -11.33 17.11
CA GLU A 164 -8.08 -10.01 16.74
C GLU A 164 -8.26 -9.88 15.22
N SER A 165 -7.22 -10.10 14.43
CA SER A 165 -7.29 -10.01 12.96
C SER A 165 -8.31 -10.98 12.36
N ASN A 166 -8.49 -12.16 12.96
CA ASN A 166 -9.43 -13.16 12.49
C ASN A 166 -10.89 -12.76 12.78
N LEU A 167 -11.17 -12.23 13.97
CA LEU A 167 -12.50 -11.74 14.32
C LEU A 167 -12.88 -10.49 13.52
N LEU A 168 -11.93 -9.58 13.29
CA LEU A 168 -12.15 -8.41 12.43
C LEU A 168 -12.41 -8.82 10.98
N LYS A 169 -11.67 -9.82 10.45
CA LYS A 169 -11.96 -10.36 9.12
C LYS A 169 -13.34 -11.01 9.05
N LEU A 170 -13.74 -11.76 10.08
CA LEU A 170 -15.08 -12.33 10.17
C LEU A 170 -16.17 -11.25 10.15
N GLY A 171 -16.00 -10.19 10.94
CA GLY A 171 -16.92 -9.06 10.96
C GLY A 171 -16.97 -8.32 9.61
N GLU A 172 -15.83 -8.18 8.92
CA GLU A 172 -15.76 -7.60 7.56
C GLU A 172 -16.60 -8.43 6.58
N MET A 173 -16.42 -9.76 6.57
CA MET A 173 -17.20 -10.67 5.70
C MET A 173 -18.70 -10.62 6.00
N ARG A 174 -19.07 -10.45 7.27
CA ARG A 174 -20.48 -10.38 7.70
C ARG A 174 -21.09 -8.98 7.58
N GLY A 175 -20.28 -7.95 7.33
CA GLY A 175 -20.72 -6.56 7.31
C GLY A 175 -21.14 -6.03 8.69
N THR A 176 -20.63 -6.61 9.78
CA THR A 176 -21.05 -6.30 11.16
C THR A 176 -20.05 -5.44 11.93
N LEU A 177 -18.94 -5.03 11.32
CA LEU A 177 -17.94 -4.20 11.99
C LEU A 177 -18.49 -2.83 12.38
N THR A 178 -18.16 -2.38 13.60
CA THR A 178 -18.31 -0.97 13.98
C THR A 178 -17.31 -0.09 13.24
N GLU A 179 -17.47 1.24 13.32
CA GLU A 179 -16.53 2.17 12.69
C GLU A 179 -15.13 2.06 13.30
N GLU A 180 -15.04 1.88 14.62
CA GLU A 180 -13.78 1.68 15.33
C GLU A 180 -13.10 0.36 14.91
N GLU A 181 -13.88 -0.70 14.73
CA GLU A 181 -13.37 -1.99 14.26
C GLU A 181 -12.90 -1.94 12.80
N LYS A 182 -13.60 -1.18 11.93
CA LYS A 182 -13.16 -0.95 10.54
C LYS A 182 -11.83 -0.21 10.50
N GLU A 183 -11.67 0.84 11.32
CA GLU A 183 -10.42 1.58 11.42
C GLU A 183 -9.29 0.67 11.92
N ARG A 184 -9.56 -0.10 12.99
CA ARG A 184 -8.61 -1.08 13.54
C ARG A 184 -8.21 -2.13 12.51
N TRP A 185 -9.16 -2.64 11.73
CA TRP A 185 -8.87 -3.61 10.68
C TRP A 185 -8.03 -3.02 9.55
N ALA A 186 -8.32 -1.78 9.14
CA ALA A 186 -7.51 -1.07 8.14
C ALA A 186 -6.06 -0.86 8.63
N GLN A 187 -5.88 -0.50 9.90
CA GLN A 187 -4.57 -0.35 10.52
C GLN A 187 -3.80 -1.67 10.50
N ILE A 188 -4.42 -2.77 10.92
CA ILE A 188 -3.79 -4.10 10.93
C ILE A 188 -3.34 -4.52 9.52
N LYS A 189 -4.17 -4.29 8.49
CA LYS A 189 -3.80 -4.58 7.09
C LYS A 189 -2.62 -3.73 6.63
N ALA A 190 -2.60 -2.44 6.97
CA ALA A 190 -1.49 -1.53 6.64
C ALA A 190 -0.17 -1.95 7.32
N ASP A 191 -0.22 -2.31 8.60
CA ASP A 191 0.95 -2.76 9.35
C ASP A 191 1.46 -4.11 8.85
N PHE A 192 0.56 -5.03 8.48
CA PHE A 192 0.93 -6.29 7.85
C PHE A 192 1.71 -6.07 6.54
N LEU A 193 1.21 -5.21 5.65
CA LEU A 193 1.89 -4.87 4.39
C LEU A 193 3.25 -4.20 4.62
N ARG A 194 3.34 -3.31 5.61
CA ARG A 194 4.59 -2.64 5.98
C ARG A 194 5.63 -3.65 6.49
N ASN A 195 5.24 -4.52 7.41
CA ASN A 195 6.11 -5.57 7.96
C ASN A 195 6.57 -6.53 6.87
N LYS A 196 5.68 -6.87 5.93
CA LYS A 196 6.01 -7.71 4.78
C LYS A 196 7.00 -7.04 3.83
N ALA A 197 6.86 -5.75 3.52
CA ALA A 197 7.84 -4.99 2.73
C ALA A 197 9.22 -4.93 3.45
N MET A 198 9.19 -4.87 4.78
CA MET A 198 10.38 -4.94 5.63
C MET A 198 10.94 -6.37 5.81
N GLY A 199 10.32 -7.39 5.19
CA GLY A 199 10.86 -8.75 5.09
C GLY A 199 10.14 -9.82 5.87
N GLY A 200 9.13 -9.46 6.67
CA GLY A 200 8.55 -10.40 7.62
C GLY A 200 9.57 -10.85 8.68
N GLU A 201 9.20 -11.82 9.51
CA GLU A 201 10.10 -12.38 10.56
C GLU A 201 11.26 -13.21 9.97
N ASP A 202 11.11 -13.76 8.76
CA ASP A 202 12.09 -14.68 8.15
C ASP A 202 12.93 -14.05 7.02
N GLY A 203 12.68 -12.79 6.65
CA GLY A 203 13.33 -12.13 5.52
C GLY A 203 14.65 -11.48 5.86
N ASP A 204 15.66 -12.33 6.07
CA ASP A 204 17.11 -12.04 6.01
C ASP A 204 17.48 -10.57 6.30
N THR A 205 17.27 -10.18 7.56
CA THR A 205 17.80 -8.93 8.13
C THR A 205 19.29 -8.79 7.82
N GLY A 206 20.01 -9.92 7.73
CA GLY A 206 21.42 -9.99 7.32
C GLY A 206 21.65 -9.50 5.89
N ALA A 207 20.97 -10.05 4.89
CA ALA A 207 21.10 -9.60 3.51
C ALA A 207 20.72 -8.12 3.31
N ARG A 208 19.75 -7.59 4.06
CA ARG A 208 19.41 -6.16 4.02
C ARG A 208 20.46 -5.27 4.64
N ILE A 209 20.99 -5.65 5.81
CA ILE A 209 22.10 -4.93 6.45
C ILE A 209 23.31 -4.97 5.52
N VAL A 210 23.59 -6.11 4.88
CA VAL A 210 24.67 -6.25 3.91
C VAL A 210 24.43 -5.36 2.68
N ALA A 211 23.21 -5.31 2.13
CA ALA A 211 22.88 -4.42 1.01
C ALA A 211 23.05 -2.94 1.40
N GLN A 212 22.57 -2.53 2.57
CA GLN A 212 22.76 -1.18 3.09
C GLN A 212 24.24 -0.85 3.37
N LEU A 213 25.04 -1.80 3.83
CA LEU A 213 26.49 -1.65 4.01
C LEU A 213 27.23 -1.53 2.67
N VAL A 214 26.80 -2.26 1.65
CA VAL A 214 27.35 -2.15 0.28
C VAL A 214 27.01 -0.79 -0.33
N ASP A 215 25.79 -0.29 -0.13
CA ASP A 215 25.38 1.05 -0.58
C ASP A 215 26.15 2.14 0.17
N LEU A 216 26.35 1.99 1.48
CA LEU A 216 27.14 2.92 2.30
C LEU A 216 28.62 2.93 1.87
N ALA A 217 29.20 1.75 1.61
CA ALA A 217 30.57 1.61 1.13
C ALA A 217 30.74 2.23 -0.27
N SER A 218 29.74 2.06 -1.14
CA SER A 218 29.72 2.67 -2.47
C SER A 218 29.63 4.20 -2.40
N GLY A 219 28.79 4.74 -1.50
CA GLY A 219 28.71 6.17 -1.22
C GLY A 219 30.02 6.74 -0.67
N PHE A 220 30.70 6.01 0.23
CA PHE A 220 32.00 6.39 0.76
C PHE A 220 33.10 6.42 -0.32
N ASN A 221 33.11 5.42 -1.21
CA ASN A 221 34.04 5.39 -2.35
C ASN A 221 33.78 6.53 -3.34
N ALA A 222 32.50 6.88 -3.58
CA ALA A 222 32.16 8.03 -4.41
C ALA A 222 32.67 9.35 -3.79
N ILE A 223 32.52 9.54 -2.49
CA ILE A 223 33.06 10.71 -1.77
C ILE A 223 34.58 10.74 -1.83
N SER A 224 35.26 9.62 -1.60
CA SER A 224 36.72 9.53 -1.72
C SER A 224 37.20 9.86 -3.13
N SER A 225 36.53 9.36 -4.17
CA SER A 225 36.88 9.68 -5.56
C SER A 225 36.67 11.15 -5.91
N GLN A 226 35.61 11.78 -5.37
CA GLN A 226 35.39 13.21 -5.52
C GLN A 226 36.47 14.00 -4.79
N PHE A 227 36.85 13.58 -3.58
CA PHE A 227 37.91 14.21 -2.80
C PHE A 227 39.27 14.12 -3.51
N GLU A 228 39.64 12.95 -4.05
CA GLU A 228 40.84 12.79 -4.88
C GLU A 228 40.79 13.69 -6.12
N THR A 229 39.64 13.76 -6.79
CA THR A 229 39.44 14.66 -7.95
C THR A 229 39.57 16.13 -7.55
N TYR A 230 39.10 16.53 -6.37
CA TYR A 230 39.29 17.87 -5.82
C TYR A 230 40.76 18.18 -5.55
N LEU A 231 41.52 17.21 -5.04
CA LEU A 231 42.98 17.35 -4.83
C LEU A 231 43.74 17.42 -6.16
N THR A 232 43.38 16.61 -7.16
CA THR A 232 44.05 16.64 -8.48
C THR A 232 43.71 17.89 -9.29
N LYS A 233 42.48 18.41 -9.19
CA LYS A 233 42.09 19.64 -9.90
C LYS A 233 42.67 20.91 -9.27
N ASN A 234 42.93 20.89 -7.96
CA ASN A 234 43.57 21.99 -7.23
C ASN A 234 45.03 21.66 -6.92
N ASP A 235 45.81 21.37 -7.96
CA ASP A 235 47.27 21.24 -7.84
C ASP A 235 47.86 22.51 -7.20
N PRO A 236 48.41 22.43 -5.98
CA PRO A 236 48.93 23.59 -5.25
C PRO A 236 50.03 24.32 -6.04
N GLU A 237 50.83 23.60 -6.82
CA GLU A 237 51.89 24.20 -7.63
C GLU A 237 51.34 25.00 -8.80
N ARG A 238 50.24 24.54 -9.39
CA ARG A 238 49.59 25.24 -10.51
C ARG A 238 48.94 26.54 -10.02
N ILE A 239 48.36 26.53 -8.82
CA ILE A 239 47.82 27.74 -8.18
C ILE A 239 48.94 28.73 -7.83
N ALA A 240 50.08 28.24 -7.32
CA ALA A 240 51.26 29.08 -7.05
C ALA A 240 51.79 29.75 -8.34
N ARG A 241 51.95 28.97 -9.42
CA ARG A 241 52.40 29.48 -10.73
C ARG A 241 51.44 30.51 -11.32
N LEU A 242 50.13 30.31 -11.19
CA LEU A 242 49.13 31.29 -11.65
C LEU A 242 49.18 32.59 -10.84
N ARG A 243 49.45 32.51 -9.53
CA ARG A 243 49.59 33.69 -8.67
C ARG A 243 50.84 34.49 -9.00
N GLU A 244 51.98 33.82 -9.23
CA GLU A 244 53.22 34.44 -9.67
C GLU A 244 53.07 35.10 -11.04
N ALA A 245 52.44 34.42 -12.01
CA ALA A 245 52.15 34.99 -13.32
C ALA A 245 51.23 36.24 -13.22
N GLY A 246 50.25 36.21 -12.32
CA GLY A 246 49.39 37.37 -12.06
C GLY A 246 50.15 38.57 -11.47
N GLN A 247 51.09 38.33 -10.54
CA GLN A 247 51.93 39.39 -9.98
C GLN A 247 52.87 39.99 -11.04
N GLN A 248 53.48 39.14 -11.88
CA GLN A 248 54.38 39.61 -12.94
C GLN A 248 53.63 40.49 -13.95
N ALA A 249 52.43 40.08 -14.38
CA ALA A 249 51.61 40.86 -15.29
C ALA A 249 51.20 42.22 -14.71
N GLN A 250 50.95 42.31 -13.39
CA GLN A 250 50.67 43.58 -12.73
C GLN A 250 51.90 44.50 -12.68
N LEU A 251 53.08 43.94 -12.45
CA LEU A 251 54.33 44.70 -12.43
C LEU A 251 54.65 45.27 -13.82
N ASP A 252 54.49 44.46 -14.87
CA ASP A 252 54.71 44.87 -16.25
C ASP A 252 53.71 45.95 -16.68
N ALA A 253 52.45 45.85 -16.25
CA ALA A 253 51.45 46.88 -16.50
C ALA A 253 51.79 48.22 -15.80
N GLN A 254 52.29 48.18 -14.57
CA GLN A 254 52.76 49.39 -13.86
C GLN A 254 53.98 50.01 -14.52
N LEU A 255 54.94 49.19 -14.95
CA LEU A 255 56.15 49.67 -15.63
C LEU A 255 55.80 50.33 -16.96
N ASN A 256 54.91 49.72 -17.74
CA ASN A 256 54.42 50.29 -19.00
C ASN A 256 53.68 51.60 -18.77
N ALA A 257 52.81 51.68 -17.76
CA ALA A 257 52.12 52.93 -17.41
C ALA A 257 53.09 54.04 -16.98
N GLN A 258 54.17 53.72 -16.25
CA GLN A 258 55.22 54.68 -15.92
C GLN A 258 56.00 55.15 -17.16
N LEU A 259 56.35 54.23 -18.06
CA LEU A 259 57.02 54.56 -19.32
C LEU A 259 56.18 55.49 -20.19
N GLU A 260 54.87 55.25 -20.25
CA GLU A 260 53.93 56.08 -21.00
C GLU A 260 53.77 57.47 -20.36
N ALA A 261 53.68 57.54 -19.03
CA ALA A 261 53.69 58.82 -18.30
C ALA A 261 54.99 59.62 -18.51
N GLN A 262 56.15 58.95 -18.55
CA GLN A 262 57.43 59.60 -18.85
C GLN A 262 57.50 60.14 -20.28
N LYS A 263 56.96 59.40 -21.27
CA LYS A 263 56.87 59.88 -22.66
C LYS A 263 56.01 61.13 -22.77
N ILE A 264 54.84 61.14 -22.13
CA ILE A 264 53.95 62.31 -22.11
C ILE A 264 54.66 63.52 -21.48
N LEU A 265 55.40 63.30 -20.38
CA LEU A 265 56.17 64.37 -19.74
C LEU A 265 57.28 64.89 -20.67
N ALA A 266 58.03 64.00 -21.33
CA ALA A 266 59.08 64.38 -22.27
C ALA A 266 58.51 65.18 -23.45
N ASP A 267 57.39 64.74 -24.04
CA ASP A 267 56.71 65.44 -25.13
C ASP A 267 56.22 66.82 -24.68
N SER A 268 55.73 66.95 -23.43
CA SER A 268 55.34 68.24 -22.87
C SER A 268 56.50 69.21 -22.71
N VAL A 269 57.68 68.72 -22.32
CA VAL A 269 58.90 69.52 -22.19
C VAL A 269 59.38 69.99 -23.56
N VAL A 270 59.38 69.11 -24.57
CA VAL A 270 59.73 69.46 -25.94
C VAL A 270 58.76 70.50 -26.51
N ASN A 271 57.46 70.31 -26.32
CA ASN A 271 56.45 71.26 -26.77
C ASN A 271 56.59 72.62 -26.08
N ASN A 272 56.81 72.64 -24.75
CA ASN A 272 57.06 73.88 -24.03
C ASN A 272 58.34 74.58 -24.49
N ALA A 273 59.42 73.85 -24.71
CA ALA A 273 60.66 74.42 -25.25
C ALA A 273 60.44 75.04 -26.63
N LYS A 274 59.61 74.41 -27.48
CA LYS A 274 59.23 74.93 -28.79
C LYS A 274 58.40 76.20 -28.67
N VAL A 275 57.40 76.24 -27.78
CA VAL A 275 56.60 77.45 -27.51
C VAL A 275 57.46 78.60 -26.99
N VAL A 276 58.45 78.31 -26.12
CA VAL A 276 59.41 79.32 -25.66
C VAL A 276 60.28 79.83 -26.81
N SER A 277 60.78 78.93 -27.67
CA SER A 277 61.55 79.32 -28.87
C SER A 277 60.72 80.23 -29.79
N ASP A 278 59.50 79.82 -30.14
CA ASP A 278 58.60 80.58 -31.01
C ASP A 278 58.24 81.95 -30.39
N SER A 279 58.14 82.04 -29.05
CA SER A 279 57.89 83.30 -28.35
C SER A 279 59.10 84.24 -28.36
N ILE A 280 60.32 83.68 -28.31
CA ILE A 280 61.56 84.43 -28.42
C ILE A 280 61.72 84.98 -29.83
N ASP A 281 61.48 84.17 -30.87
CA ASP A 281 61.56 84.60 -32.27
C ASP A 281 60.55 85.72 -32.59
N ASN A 282 59.29 85.58 -32.16
CA ASN A 282 58.28 86.63 -32.29
C ASN A 282 58.62 87.92 -31.50
N GLY A 283 59.35 87.78 -30.38
CA GLY A 283 59.83 88.90 -29.56
C GLY A 283 60.96 89.68 -30.24
N PHE A 284 61.77 89.03 -31.08
CA PHE A 284 62.79 89.67 -31.89
C PHE A 284 62.21 90.36 -33.14
N GLU A 285 61.22 89.76 -33.81
CA GLU A 285 60.52 90.40 -34.94
C GLU A 285 59.76 91.68 -34.54
N LYS A 286 59.07 91.66 -33.38
CA LYS A 286 58.41 92.88 -32.87
C LYS A 286 59.39 94.00 -32.50
N LYS A 287 60.61 93.66 -32.09
CA LYS A 287 61.65 94.66 -31.82
C LYS A 287 62.24 95.26 -33.09
N SER A 288 62.37 94.48 -34.18
CA SER A 288 62.80 95.04 -35.47
C SER A 288 61.73 95.95 -36.08
N GLU A 289 60.44 95.61 -35.99
CA GLU A 289 59.37 96.50 -36.49
C GLU A 289 59.22 97.79 -35.66
N SER A 290 59.49 97.75 -34.35
CA SER A 290 59.45 98.94 -33.50
C SER A 290 60.66 99.87 -33.65
N ALA A 291 61.78 99.37 -34.20
CA ALA A 291 62.98 100.17 -34.44
C ALA A 291 62.89 100.99 -35.73
N ASP A 292 62.19 100.48 -36.76
CA ASP A 292 61.98 101.20 -38.03
C ASP A 292 60.83 102.22 -37.98
N ALA A 293 59.93 102.15 -36.99
CA ALA A 293 58.82 103.08 -36.83
C ALA A 293 59.14 104.38 -36.06
N ASN A 294 60.36 104.52 -35.50
CA ASN A 294 60.77 105.70 -34.71
C ASN A 294 61.82 106.58 -35.41
N ILE A 295 61.98 106.41 -36.73
CA ILE A 295 62.79 107.27 -37.62
C ILE A 295 61.84 107.88 -38.67
N GLN A 296 60.77 108.58 -38.24
CA GLN A 296 59.98 109.50 -39.06
C GLN A 296 58.89 110.19 -38.21
N ALA A 297 59.30 111.11 -37.33
CA ALA A 297 58.51 112.27 -36.88
C ALA A 297 59.39 113.21 -36.04
#